data_AF-A0A9Q0IP82-F1
#
_entry.id   AF-A0A9Q0IP82-F1
#
_cell.length_a   1.000
_cell.length_b   1.000
_cell.length_c   1.000
_cell.angle_alpha   90.00
_cell.angle_beta   90.00
_cell.angle_gamma   90.00
#
_symmetry.space_group_name_H-M   'P 1'
#
loop_
_entity.id
_entity.type
_entity.pdbx_description
1 polymer ?
#
loop_
_entity_poly.entity_id
_entity_poly.type
_entity_poly.pdbx_seq_one_letter_code
_entity_poly.pdbx_strand_id
1 'polypeptide(L)'
;MELEMRRGRKRRRKMEIRRGRRNGDKEGEEEEDGAGDEEGKEEEEEDGDKEGEEEEDGAGDEEGKEEEEEDGDKEGEEEEDGAGDEEGKEEEEEDGDKEGEEEEDGAGDEEGKEEEEEDGDKEGEEEEDGAGDEEGKEEEEEDGDKEGEEEEDGAGDEEGKEEEEEDGDKEGEEE
;
A
#
# COMPACT_ATOMS: atom_id res chain seq x y z
N MET A 1 24.79 6.32 54.50
CA MET A 1 23.68 7.00 53.80
C MET A 1 24.27 7.57 52.55
N GLU A 2 23.91 7.04 51.39
CA GLU A 2 23.91 7.76 50.12
C GLU A 2 23.05 6.92 49.17
N LEU A 3 21.78 7.31 49.07
CA LEU A 3 20.85 6.81 48.06
C LEU A 3 21.07 7.65 46.81
N GLU A 4 21.77 7.12 45.81
CA GLU A 4 21.74 7.71 44.47
C GLU A 4 20.47 7.25 43.75
N MET A 5 19.44 8.10 43.77
CA MET A 5 18.30 8.00 42.89
C MET A 5 18.74 8.28 41.45
N ARG A 6 18.92 7.23 40.65
CA ARG A 6 19.07 7.36 39.19
C ARG A 6 17.71 7.76 38.61
N ARG A 7 17.59 9.03 38.25
CA ARG A 7 16.43 9.56 37.52
C ARG A 7 16.36 8.90 36.16
N GLY A 8 15.20 8.33 35.86
CA GLY A 8 14.90 7.64 34.61
C GLY A 8 15.13 8.55 33.40
N ARG A 9 15.77 8.00 32.38
CA ARG A 9 15.59 8.46 31.02
C ARG A 9 14.41 7.64 30.50
N LYS A 10 13.22 8.22 30.52
CA LYS A 10 12.16 7.73 29.64
C LYS A 10 12.73 7.85 28.24
N ARG A 11 12.94 6.70 27.57
CA ARG A 11 13.10 6.69 26.11
C ARG A 11 11.86 7.43 25.59
N ARG A 12 12.05 8.58 24.97
CA ARG A 12 10.99 9.17 24.17
C ARG A 12 10.96 8.27 22.93
N ARG A 13 9.86 7.53 22.72
CA ARG A 13 9.47 7.01 21.40
C ARG A 13 9.58 8.23 20.46
N LYS A 14 10.35 8.09 19.39
CA LYS A 14 10.63 9.18 18.47
C LYS A 14 9.63 8.96 17.35
N MET A 15 8.49 9.64 17.41
CA MET A 15 7.62 9.82 16.26
C MET A 15 8.49 10.36 15.12
N GLU A 16 8.60 9.58 14.05
CA GLU A 16 9.31 9.95 12.84
C GLU A 16 8.33 10.70 11.93
N ILE A 17 8.86 11.60 11.12
CA ILE A 17 8.09 12.29 10.07
C ILE A 17 9.02 12.21 8.87
N ARG A 18 8.64 11.41 7.89
CA ARG A 18 9.31 11.26 6.61
C ARG A 18 8.50 11.99 5.53
N ARG A 19 9.20 12.32 4.46
CA ARG A 19 8.66 13.00 3.27
C ARG A 19 9.53 12.64 2.07
N GLY A 20 8.96 11.91 1.12
CA GLY A 20 9.53 11.57 -0.17
C GLY A 20 9.24 12.65 -1.22
N ARG A 21 9.96 12.60 -2.34
CA ARG A 21 9.49 13.10 -3.65
C ARG A 21 10.41 12.54 -4.72
N ARG A 22 9.87 11.73 -5.61
CA ARG A 22 10.55 11.15 -6.77
C ARG A 22 9.99 11.76 -8.05
N ASN A 23 10.82 11.81 -9.10
CA ASN A 23 10.43 12.40 -10.37
C ASN A 23 11.30 11.80 -11.49
N GLY A 24 10.64 11.19 -12.47
CA GLY A 24 11.17 10.83 -13.77
C GLY A 24 11.03 9.36 -14.11
N ASP A 25 10.88 9.13 -15.41
CA ASP A 25 10.57 7.83 -16.00
C ASP A 25 11.65 6.77 -15.69
N LYS A 26 11.21 5.55 -15.36
CA LYS A 26 12.04 4.37 -15.07
C LYS A 26 11.87 3.30 -16.16
N GLU A 27 12.95 2.57 -16.42
CA GLU A 27 12.95 1.43 -17.36
C GLU A 27 13.81 0.29 -16.79
N GLY A 28 13.25 -0.91 -16.67
CA GLY A 28 13.93 -2.16 -16.33
C GLY A 28 13.58 -2.75 -14.96
N GLU A 29 14.35 -3.77 -14.55
CA GLU A 29 14.14 -4.52 -13.29
C GLU A 29 14.53 -3.69 -12.04
N GLU A 30 13.60 -3.49 -11.10
CA GLU A 30 13.82 -2.96 -9.74
C GLU A 30 13.53 -4.05 -8.68
N GLU A 31 14.28 -4.05 -7.58
CA GLU A 31 14.14 -5.01 -6.46
C GLU A 31 14.38 -4.22 -5.16
N GLU A 32 13.36 -4.13 -4.29
CA GLU A 32 13.42 -3.47 -2.98
C GLU A 32 13.19 -4.49 -1.83
N ASP A 33 13.97 -4.35 -0.75
CA ASP A 33 13.89 -5.20 0.45
C ASP A 33 13.76 -4.29 1.69
N GLY A 34 12.57 -4.27 2.30
CA GLY A 34 12.23 -3.54 3.51
C GLY A 34 12.24 -4.40 4.77
N ALA A 35 12.67 -3.85 5.92
CA ALA A 35 12.39 -4.50 7.21
C ALA A 35 12.46 -3.57 8.43
N GLY A 36 11.38 -3.55 9.22
CA GLY A 36 11.36 -3.11 10.61
C GLY A 36 10.18 -2.23 10.99
N ASP A 37 9.83 -2.24 12.29
CA ASP A 37 8.66 -1.52 12.81
C ASP A 37 8.85 0.00 12.86
N GLU A 38 7.85 0.73 12.35
CA GLU A 38 7.85 2.18 12.23
C GLU A 38 6.74 2.83 13.08
N GLU A 39 6.90 4.13 13.40
CA GLU A 39 5.87 4.88 14.14
C GLU A 39 5.98 6.34 13.75
N GLY A 40 4.99 6.87 13.04
CA GLY A 40 5.25 8.12 12.35
C GLY A 40 4.12 8.71 11.55
N LYS A 41 4.57 9.52 10.60
CA LYS A 41 3.78 10.08 9.51
C LYS A 41 4.68 10.04 8.28
N GLU A 42 4.28 9.29 7.27
CA GLU A 42 4.85 9.31 5.92
C GLU A 42 4.18 10.42 5.09
N GLU A 43 4.75 10.74 3.94
CA GLU A 43 4.18 11.60 2.87
C GLU A 43 5.08 11.37 1.65
N GLU A 44 4.71 10.45 0.77
CA GLU A 44 5.42 10.14 -0.48
C GLU A 44 4.75 10.88 -1.66
N GLU A 45 5.52 11.18 -2.70
CA GLU A 45 5.00 11.81 -3.93
C GLU A 45 5.89 11.29 -5.08
N GLU A 46 5.35 10.45 -5.98
CA GLU A 46 6.04 9.94 -7.17
C GLU A 46 5.42 10.54 -8.45
N ASP A 47 6.26 10.75 -9.47
CA ASP A 47 5.87 11.39 -10.73
C ASP A 47 6.71 10.75 -11.86
N GLY A 48 6.09 10.05 -12.80
CA GLY A 48 6.66 9.60 -14.07
C GLY A 48 6.43 8.14 -14.39
N ASP A 49 6.48 7.83 -15.68
CA ASP A 49 6.12 6.51 -16.22
C ASP A 49 7.13 5.41 -15.80
N LYS A 50 6.64 4.22 -15.46
CA LYS A 50 7.43 3.02 -15.14
C LYS A 50 7.22 1.94 -16.22
N GLU A 51 8.31 1.38 -16.76
CA GLU A 51 8.26 0.22 -17.67
C GLU A 51 9.25 -0.85 -17.17
N GLY A 52 8.79 -2.02 -16.72
CA GLY A 52 9.72 -2.97 -16.12
C GLY A 52 9.13 -4.18 -15.39
N GLU A 53 10.00 -4.81 -14.62
CA GLU A 53 9.65 -5.82 -13.60
C GLU A 53 9.98 -5.14 -12.26
N GLU A 54 9.04 -5.01 -11.33
CA GLU A 54 9.28 -4.49 -9.98
C GLU A 54 8.99 -5.61 -8.95
N GLU A 55 9.96 -5.91 -8.08
CA GLU A 55 9.79 -6.85 -6.96
C GLU A 55 9.99 -6.08 -5.63
N GLU A 56 9.00 -6.08 -4.74
CA GLU A 56 9.08 -5.50 -3.39
C GLU A 56 8.86 -6.56 -2.30
N ASP A 57 9.81 -6.67 -1.37
CA ASP A 57 9.79 -7.60 -0.24
C ASP A 57 9.81 -6.81 1.09
N GLY A 58 8.70 -6.80 1.82
CA GLY A 58 8.48 -6.01 3.04
C GLY A 58 8.26 -6.84 4.31
N ALA A 59 8.78 -6.38 5.47
CA ALA A 59 8.32 -6.90 6.75
C ALA A 59 8.49 -5.95 7.95
N GLY A 60 7.41 -5.63 8.67
CA GLY A 60 7.45 -4.75 9.84
C GLY A 60 6.07 -4.34 10.32
N ASP A 61 5.95 -3.88 11.58
CA ASP A 61 4.67 -3.32 12.05
C ASP A 61 4.66 -1.78 11.87
N GLU A 62 3.59 -1.25 11.30
CA GLU A 62 3.38 0.17 11.01
C GLU A 62 2.42 0.80 12.06
N GLU A 63 2.74 1.97 12.65
CA GLU A 63 1.81 2.72 13.52
C GLU A 63 1.78 4.19 13.09
N GLY A 64 0.74 4.60 12.38
CA GLY A 64 0.98 5.47 11.24
C GLY A 64 -0.05 6.52 10.89
N LYS A 65 0.38 7.33 9.92
CA LYS A 65 -0.45 8.08 8.99
C LYS A 65 0.39 8.14 7.73
N GLU A 66 0.05 7.29 6.79
CA GLU A 66 0.61 7.26 5.44
C GLU A 66 -0.21 8.24 4.58
N GLU A 67 0.45 8.90 3.63
CA GLU A 67 -0.16 9.77 2.62
C GLU A 67 0.71 9.56 1.36
N GLU A 68 0.18 8.94 0.31
CA GLU A 68 0.88 8.63 -0.95
C GLU A 68 0.16 9.29 -2.14
N GLU A 69 0.95 9.85 -3.07
CA GLU A 69 0.45 10.41 -4.33
C GLU A 69 1.36 9.89 -5.46
N GLU A 70 0.83 9.12 -6.40
CA GLU A 70 1.53 8.64 -7.60
C GLU A 70 0.89 9.19 -8.89
N ASP A 71 1.71 9.77 -9.77
CA ASP A 71 1.32 10.27 -11.09
C ASP A 71 2.19 9.58 -12.18
N GLY A 72 1.62 8.76 -13.05
CA GLY A 72 2.33 8.16 -14.20
C GLY A 72 1.76 6.85 -14.71
N ASP A 73 2.05 6.52 -15.97
CA ASP A 73 1.63 5.24 -16.55
C ASP A 73 2.59 4.10 -16.12
N LYS A 74 2.06 2.93 -15.75
CA LYS A 74 2.82 1.72 -15.38
C LYS A 74 2.63 0.62 -16.45
N GLU A 75 3.72 0.06 -16.99
CA GLU A 75 3.69 -1.11 -17.90
C GLU A 75 4.68 -2.17 -17.39
N GLY A 76 4.21 -3.35 -16.98
CA GLY A 76 5.12 -4.30 -16.36
C GLY A 76 4.56 -5.55 -15.69
N GLU A 77 5.46 -6.25 -15.02
CA GLU A 77 5.12 -7.27 -14.01
C GLU A 77 5.49 -6.67 -12.64
N GLU A 78 4.57 -6.65 -11.69
CA GLU A 78 4.81 -6.18 -10.30
C GLU A 78 4.53 -7.35 -9.33
N GLU A 79 5.49 -7.66 -8.46
CA GLU A 79 5.37 -8.67 -7.39
C GLU A 79 5.61 -7.96 -6.04
N GLU A 80 4.62 -7.96 -5.15
CA GLU A 80 4.72 -7.46 -3.78
C GLU A 80 4.53 -8.56 -2.73
N ASP A 81 5.48 -8.68 -1.81
CA ASP A 81 5.50 -9.70 -0.75
C ASP A 81 5.60 -8.99 0.63
N GLY A 82 4.49 -8.92 1.37
CA GLY A 82 4.35 -8.15 2.61
C GLY A 82 4.09 -8.98 3.87
N ALA A 83 4.67 -8.58 5.01
CA ALA A 83 4.24 -9.12 6.32
C ALA A 83 4.40 -8.15 7.50
N GLY A 84 3.30 -7.82 8.18
CA GLY A 84 3.29 -6.77 9.19
C GLY A 84 1.92 -6.53 9.81
N ASP A 85 1.84 -6.00 11.04
CA ASP A 85 0.56 -5.47 11.55
C ASP A 85 0.54 -3.94 11.34
N GLU A 86 -0.56 -3.39 10.82
CA GLU A 86 -0.72 -1.95 10.57
C GLU A 86 -1.79 -1.32 11.48
N GLU A 87 -1.47 -0.20 12.15
CA GLU A 87 -2.45 0.59 12.92
C GLU A 87 -2.41 2.05 12.46
N GLY A 88 -3.45 2.47 11.75
CA GLY A 88 -3.19 3.43 10.68
C GLY A 88 -4.31 4.36 10.26
N LYS A 89 -3.92 5.13 9.25
CA LYS A 89 -4.73 6.02 8.44
C LYS A 89 -3.89 6.23 7.19
N GLU A 90 -4.07 5.36 6.22
CA GLU A 90 -3.59 5.50 4.85
C GLU A 90 -4.55 6.42 4.08
N GLU A 91 -3.97 7.19 3.17
CA GLU A 91 -4.65 8.03 2.20
C GLU A 91 -3.78 7.90 0.93
N GLU A 92 -4.30 7.29 -0.14
CA GLU A 92 -3.60 7.03 -1.40
C GLU A 92 -4.35 7.69 -2.57
N GLU A 93 -3.61 8.38 -3.44
CA GLU A 93 -4.12 8.95 -4.69
C GLU A 93 -3.21 8.49 -5.85
N GLU A 94 -3.77 7.77 -6.83
CA GLU A 94 -3.06 7.34 -8.04
C GLU A 94 -3.72 7.86 -9.32
N ASP A 95 -2.90 8.45 -10.20
CA ASP A 95 -3.28 9.00 -11.51
C ASP A 95 -2.40 8.36 -12.61
N GLY A 96 -2.97 7.51 -13.47
CA GLY A 96 -2.23 6.89 -14.58
C GLY A 96 -2.83 5.59 -15.13
N ASP A 97 -2.50 5.23 -16.37
CA ASP A 97 -2.94 3.94 -16.94
C ASP A 97 -1.98 2.81 -16.49
N LYS A 98 -2.52 1.64 -16.09
CA LYS A 98 -1.76 0.44 -15.72
C LYS A 98 -1.96 -0.67 -16.76
N GLU A 99 -0.87 -1.26 -17.28
CA GLU A 99 -0.90 -2.45 -18.16
C GLU A 99 0.10 -3.51 -17.66
N GLY A 100 -0.38 -4.68 -17.21
CA GLY A 100 0.56 -5.62 -16.58
C GLY A 100 0.00 -6.89 -15.97
N GLU A 101 0.89 -7.63 -15.30
CA GLU A 101 0.56 -8.69 -14.34
C GLU A 101 0.96 -8.17 -12.95
N GLU A 102 0.05 -8.19 -11.98
CA GLU A 102 0.29 -7.77 -10.59
C GLU A 102 0.03 -8.98 -9.66
N GLU A 103 1.01 -9.35 -8.84
CA GLU A 103 0.88 -10.39 -7.80
C GLU A 103 1.17 -9.75 -6.42
N GLU A 104 0.20 -9.78 -5.51
CA GLU A 104 0.35 -9.31 -4.13
C GLU A 104 0.15 -10.46 -3.13
N ASP A 105 1.14 -10.67 -2.25
CA ASP A 105 1.18 -11.72 -1.23
C ASP A 105 1.34 -11.08 0.16
N GLY A 106 0.26 -11.04 0.95
CA GLY A 106 0.19 -10.28 2.21
C GLY A 106 -0.08 -11.13 3.46
N ALA A 107 0.54 -10.77 4.60
CA ALA A 107 0.14 -11.32 5.90
C ALA A 107 0.28 -10.35 7.09
N GLY A 108 -0.85 -10.03 7.74
CA GLY A 108 -0.89 -8.95 8.73
C GLY A 108 -2.26 -8.71 9.34
N ASP A 109 -2.35 -8.14 10.55
CA ASP A 109 -3.62 -7.59 11.03
C ASP A 109 -3.64 -6.06 10.80
N GLU A 110 -4.74 -5.51 10.27
CA GLU A 110 -4.91 -4.08 9.98
C GLU A 110 -6.00 -3.45 10.87
N GLU A 111 -5.70 -2.33 11.54
CA GLU A 111 -6.68 -1.53 12.29
C GLU A 111 -6.63 -0.07 11.86
N GLY A 112 -7.61 0.37 11.09
CA GLY A 112 -7.34 1.51 10.22
C GLY A 112 -8.53 2.29 9.68
N LYS A 113 -8.17 3.11 8.72
CA LYS A 113 -9.04 3.94 7.90
C LYS A 113 -8.22 4.22 6.64
N GLU A 114 -8.40 3.38 5.64
CA GLU A 114 -7.91 3.60 4.29
C GLU A 114 -8.91 4.51 3.54
N GLU A 115 -8.36 5.37 2.69
CA GLU A 115 -9.08 6.19 1.72
C GLU A 115 -8.22 6.13 0.44
N GLU A 116 -8.75 5.51 -0.62
CA GLU A 116 -8.06 5.31 -1.92
C GLU A 116 -8.84 6.01 -3.03
N GLU A 117 -8.14 6.78 -3.87
CA GLU A 117 -8.68 7.39 -5.09
C GLU A 117 -7.79 7.02 -6.27
N GLU A 118 -8.36 6.37 -7.29
CA GLU A 118 -7.65 5.96 -8.50
C GLU A 118 -8.32 6.50 -9.78
N ASP A 119 -7.52 7.13 -10.64
CA ASP A 119 -7.92 7.70 -11.94
C ASP A 119 -7.05 7.09 -13.07
N GLY A 120 -7.61 6.23 -13.92
CA GLY A 120 -6.85 5.59 -15.02
C GLY A 120 -7.44 4.29 -15.56
N ASP A 121 -7.09 3.89 -16.78
CA ASP A 121 -7.51 2.60 -17.33
C ASP A 121 -6.56 1.47 -16.83
N LYS A 122 -7.11 0.32 -16.41
CA LYS A 122 -6.34 -0.90 -16.05
C LYS A 122 -6.52 -2.01 -17.08
N GLU A 123 -5.43 -2.60 -17.58
CA GLU A 123 -5.46 -3.81 -18.43
C GLU A 123 -4.47 -4.86 -17.91
N GLY A 124 -4.94 -6.03 -17.43
CA GLY A 124 -4.00 -6.97 -16.80
C GLY A 124 -4.56 -8.25 -16.19
N GLU A 125 -3.67 -9.00 -15.54
CA GLU A 125 -4.01 -10.08 -14.61
C GLU A 125 -3.59 -9.63 -13.20
N GLU A 126 -4.50 -9.69 -12.22
CA GLU A 126 -4.24 -9.33 -10.81
C GLU A 126 -4.48 -10.59 -9.93
N GLU A 127 -3.51 -10.98 -9.10
CA GLU A 127 -3.62 -12.06 -8.11
C GLU A 127 -3.29 -11.52 -6.71
N GLU A 128 -4.23 -11.61 -5.78
CA GLU A 128 -4.07 -11.16 -4.39
C GLU A 128 -4.24 -12.34 -3.41
N ASP A 129 -3.21 -12.63 -2.63
CA ASP A 129 -3.15 -13.72 -1.64
C ASP A 129 -2.87 -13.16 -0.22
N GLY A 130 -3.95 -12.86 0.51
CA GLY A 130 -3.87 -12.25 1.85
C GLY A 130 -4.15 -13.18 3.04
N ALA A 131 -3.55 -12.91 4.20
CA ALA A 131 -3.97 -13.50 5.48
C ALA A 131 -3.87 -12.55 6.68
N GLY A 132 -5.02 -12.20 7.27
CA GLY A 132 -5.09 -11.13 8.27
C GLY A 132 -6.47 -10.90 8.87
N ASP A 133 -6.58 -10.24 10.01
CA ASP A 133 -7.87 -9.67 10.46
C ASP A 133 -7.85 -8.14 10.22
N GLU A 134 -8.88 -7.61 9.54
CA GLU A 134 -9.07 -6.16 9.28
C GLU A 134 -10.17 -5.56 10.18
N GLU A 135 -9.91 -4.44 10.86
CA GLU A 135 -10.91 -3.65 11.59
C GLU A 135 -10.81 -2.17 11.22
N GLY A 136 -11.75 -1.67 10.40
CA GLY A 136 -11.53 -0.36 9.82
C GLY A 136 -12.72 0.33 9.17
N LYS A 137 -12.37 1.28 8.32
CA LYS A 137 -13.28 1.89 7.37
C LYS A 137 -12.49 2.20 6.10
N GLU A 138 -12.67 1.38 5.08
CA GLU A 138 -12.26 1.72 3.72
C GLU A 138 -13.29 2.64 3.03
N GLU A 139 -12.78 3.56 2.22
CA GLU A 139 -13.51 4.35 1.23
C GLU A 139 -12.68 4.31 -0.06
N GLU A 140 -13.21 3.75 -1.14
CA GLU A 140 -12.53 3.57 -2.44
C GLU A 140 -13.33 4.31 -3.54
N GLU A 141 -12.66 5.18 -4.31
CA GLU A 141 -13.22 5.83 -5.50
C GLU A 141 -12.36 5.52 -6.73
N GLU A 142 -12.96 4.97 -7.77
CA GLU A 142 -12.26 4.53 -8.99
C GLU A 142 -12.92 5.13 -10.26
N ASP A 143 -12.14 5.80 -11.10
CA ASP A 143 -12.55 6.40 -12.38
C ASP A 143 -11.68 5.83 -13.54
N GLY A 144 -12.20 4.89 -14.32
CA GLY A 144 -11.43 4.20 -15.36
C GLY A 144 -12.11 2.99 -15.98
N ASP A 145 -11.67 2.51 -17.15
CA ASP A 145 -12.10 1.19 -17.65
C ASP A 145 -11.12 0.10 -17.16
N LYS A 146 -11.62 -1.01 -16.57
CA LYS A 146 -10.79 -2.21 -16.27
C LYS A 146 -11.04 -3.34 -17.28
N GLU A 147 -9.98 -3.95 -17.82
CA GLU A 147 -10.03 -5.19 -18.62
C GLU A 147 -9.02 -6.23 -18.09
N GLY A 148 -9.48 -7.40 -17.61
CA GLY A 148 -8.54 -8.34 -16.98
C GLY A 148 -9.12 -9.61 -16.37
N GLU A 149 -8.25 -10.42 -15.76
CA GLU A 149 -8.63 -11.51 -14.84
C GLU A 149 -8.17 -11.11 -13.42
N GLU A 150 -9.04 -11.27 -12.43
CA GLU A 150 -8.76 -10.96 -11.01
C GLU A 150 -8.99 -12.24 -10.17
N GLU A 151 -8.00 -12.66 -9.36
CA GLU A 151 -8.10 -13.78 -8.40
C GLU A 151 -7.73 -13.28 -6.99
N GLU A 152 -8.67 -13.41 -6.03
CA GLU A 152 -8.47 -13.00 -4.63
C GLU A 152 -8.67 -14.21 -3.69
N ASP A 153 -7.64 -14.59 -2.92
CA ASP A 153 -7.66 -15.77 -2.03
C ASP A 153 -7.30 -15.45 -0.56
N GLY A 154 -8.10 -14.56 0.07
CA GLY A 154 -7.90 -14.14 1.46
C GLY A 154 -8.28 -15.13 2.58
N ALA A 155 -7.57 -15.06 3.72
CA ALA A 155 -7.93 -15.75 4.97
C ALA A 155 -7.95 -14.82 6.20
N GLY A 156 -9.15 -14.36 6.59
CA GLY A 156 -9.30 -13.37 7.66
C GLY A 156 -10.72 -13.22 8.23
N ASP A 157 -10.85 -12.47 9.33
CA ASP A 157 -12.13 -11.87 9.74
C ASP A 157 -12.08 -10.34 9.51
N GLU A 158 -12.95 -9.83 8.64
CA GLU A 158 -13.11 -8.40 8.36
C GLU A 158 -14.27 -7.79 9.21
N GLU A 159 -13.99 -6.71 9.96
CA GLU A 159 -14.97 -5.96 10.75
C GLU A 159 -14.89 -4.44 10.45
N GLY A 160 -15.50 -4.01 9.35
CA GLY A 160 -15.38 -2.61 8.92
C GLY A 160 -16.67 -1.94 8.44
N LYS A 161 -16.47 -0.86 7.71
CA LYS A 161 -17.49 -0.24 6.87
C LYS A 161 -16.82 0.18 5.56
N GLU A 162 -17.02 -0.60 4.51
CA GLU A 162 -16.62 -0.20 3.15
C GLU A 162 -17.65 0.72 2.48
N GLU A 163 -17.15 1.66 1.68
CA GLU A 163 -17.91 2.44 0.71
C GLU A 163 -17.08 2.51 -0.60
N GLU A 164 -17.56 1.85 -1.66
CA GLU A 164 -16.92 1.79 -3.00
C GLU A 164 -17.77 2.59 -4.02
N GLU A 165 -17.14 3.47 -4.80
CA GLU A 165 -17.73 4.16 -5.96
C GLU A 165 -16.86 3.99 -7.21
N GLU A 166 -17.36 3.25 -8.21
CA GLU A 166 -16.71 3.06 -9.50
C GLU A 166 -17.48 3.78 -10.64
N ASP A 167 -16.78 4.54 -11.48
CA ASP A 167 -17.28 5.18 -12.69
C ASP A 167 -16.51 4.70 -13.95
N GLY A 168 -16.77 3.46 -14.37
CA GLY A 168 -16.07 2.77 -15.47
C GLY A 168 -16.89 1.74 -16.24
N ASP A 169 -16.32 1.16 -17.31
CA ASP A 169 -16.74 -0.15 -17.82
C ASP A 169 -15.73 -1.23 -17.38
N LYS A 170 -16.12 -2.15 -16.47
CA LYS A 170 -15.36 -3.38 -16.16
C LYS A 170 -15.66 -4.52 -17.16
N GLU A 171 -14.63 -5.05 -17.84
CA GLU A 171 -14.68 -6.24 -18.71
C GLU A 171 -13.64 -7.31 -18.29
N GLY A 172 -14.02 -8.28 -17.45
CA GLY A 172 -13.10 -9.32 -16.98
C GLY A 172 -13.74 -10.60 -16.43
N GLU A 173 -12.93 -11.55 -15.97
CA GLU A 173 -13.35 -12.69 -15.14
C GLU A 173 -12.76 -12.55 -13.71
N GLU A 174 -13.62 -12.47 -12.69
CA GLU A 174 -13.27 -12.55 -11.26
C GLU A 174 -13.52 -14.00 -10.77
N GLU A 175 -12.58 -14.66 -10.07
CA GLU A 175 -12.74 -16.03 -9.51
C GLU A 175 -13.02 -16.11 -7.99
#